data_AF-A0A353Y7Y0-F1
#
_entry.id   AF-A0A353Y7Y0-F1
#
_cell.length_a   1.000
_cell.length_b   1.000
_cell.length_c   1.000
_cell.angle_alpha   90.00
_cell.angle_beta   90.00
_cell.angle_gamma   90.00
#
_symmetry.space_group_name_H-M   'P 1'
#
loop_
_entity.id
_entity.type
_entity.pdbx_description
1 polymer ?
#
loop_
_entity_poly.entity_id
_entity_poly.type
_entity_poly.pdbx_seq_one_letter_code
_entity_poly.pdbx_strand_id
1 'polypeptide(L)'
;MLNVFRIVVATSLVCLSAGTVAASFDCSKPSTRAERDICTDETLSELDTHLATYFKKVISSSSQDDAAKLRQSQRQWLTEIRNRCQDKECIKLAYESRLDQLRLSGVKDDDYNWEDDCRSPQMPSGGADCAQYVASKKREAVENELRRAYEKVVSALPNTQELADEKQLPQKVAFVDFFKSWDRFRKDYCQIYGELTGGAQVWKSANAAECEVDSAAAQTRLLTTLLKCIDSKEICMFPSQFGYGF
;
A
#
# COMPACT_ATOMS: atom_id res chain seq x y z
N MET A 1 44.60 9.04 -64.68
CA MET A 1 45.31 9.29 -63.41
C MET A 1 44.29 9.23 -62.29
N LEU A 2 44.61 8.47 -61.24
CA LEU A 2 43.76 8.09 -60.10
C LEU A 2 43.09 9.28 -59.41
N ASN A 3 41.90 9.05 -58.82
CA ASN A 3 41.64 9.60 -57.48
C ASN A 3 40.70 8.71 -56.68
N VAL A 4 41.09 8.50 -55.42
CA VAL A 4 40.66 7.44 -54.52
C VAL A 4 39.89 8.05 -53.34
N PHE A 5 38.99 7.26 -52.75
CA PHE A 5 38.29 7.46 -51.46
C PHE A 5 37.24 8.58 -51.44
N ARG A 6 36.01 8.32 -50.96
CA ARG A 6 35.75 8.01 -49.55
C ARG A 6 34.50 7.15 -49.39
N ILE A 7 34.66 6.02 -48.70
CA ILE A 7 33.56 5.24 -48.12
C ILE A 7 33.00 6.08 -46.96
N VAL A 8 31.77 6.56 -47.10
CA VAL A 8 31.03 7.18 -46.00
C VAL A 8 30.38 6.03 -45.21
N VAL A 9 31.05 5.58 -44.16
CA VAL A 9 30.43 4.69 -43.17
C VAL A 9 29.50 5.55 -42.32
N ALA A 10 28.21 5.51 -42.62
CA ALA A 10 27.17 6.09 -41.78
C ALA A 10 27.06 5.26 -40.50
N THR A 11 27.82 5.64 -39.46
CA THR A 11 27.65 5.12 -38.11
C THR A 11 26.33 5.64 -37.55
N SER A 12 25.30 4.80 -37.62
CA SER A 12 24.02 5.02 -36.96
C SER A 12 24.26 5.21 -35.46
N LEU A 13 24.00 6.43 -34.99
CA LEU A 13 23.97 6.77 -33.57
C LEU A 13 22.76 6.06 -32.96
N VAL A 14 22.99 4.89 -32.35
CA VAL A 14 21.99 4.23 -31.52
C VAL A 14 21.87 5.07 -30.25
N CYS A 15 20.88 5.96 -30.22
CA CYS A 15 20.44 6.59 -28.99
C CYS A 15 19.87 5.50 -28.07
N LEU A 16 20.70 4.99 -27.16
CA LEU A 16 20.20 4.31 -25.96
C LEU A 16 19.45 5.37 -25.14
N SER A 17 18.14 5.46 -25.33
CA SER A 17 17.25 6.15 -24.40
C SER A 17 17.32 5.41 -23.07
N ALA A 18 18.25 5.82 -22.21
CA ALA A 18 18.20 5.47 -20.80
C ALA A 18 16.86 5.99 -20.28
N GLY A 19 15.95 5.07 -19.95
CA GLY A 19 14.65 5.42 -19.39
C GLY A 19 14.86 6.30 -18.17
N THR A 20 14.37 7.54 -18.23
CA THR A 20 14.38 8.43 -17.08
C THR A 20 13.31 7.93 -16.11
N VAL A 21 13.75 7.19 -15.11
CA VAL A 21 12.94 6.81 -13.95
C VAL A 21 12.60 8.11 -13.21
N ALA A 22 11.31 8.47 -13.17
CA ALA A 22 10.84 9.72 -12.59
C ALA A 22 10.64 9.54 -11.08
N ALA A 23 11.67 9.88 -10.30
CA ALA A 23 11.58 10.03 -8.85
C ALA A 23 11.22 11.48 -8.50
N SER A 24 10.77 11.73 -7.27
CA SER A 24 10.44 13.07 -6.76
C SER A 24 11.67 13.96 -6.51
N PHE A 25 12.87 13.46 -6.80
CA PHE A 25 14.16 14.13 -6.66
C PHE A 25 15.08 13.87 -7.88
N ASP A 26 16.18 14.61 -7.96
CA ASP A 26 17.12 14.54 -9.08
C ASP A 26 17.96 13.25 -9.06
N CYS A 27 17.56 12.27 -9.88
CA CYS A 27 18.27 11.01 -10.04
C CYS A 27 19.66 11.11 -10.67
N SER A 28 20.07 12.29 -11.18
CA SER A 28 21.47 12.50 -11.59
C SER A 28 22.40 12.70 -10.39
N LYS A 29 21.86 12.98 -9.19
CA LYS A 29 22.62 13.28 -7.97
C LYS A 29 22.00 12.66 -6.70
N PRO A 30 21.83 11.32 -6.64
CA PRO A 30 21.33 10.66 -5.43
C PRO A 30 22.35 10.79 -4.30
N SER A 31 21.89 11.29 -3.15
CA SER A 31 22.70 11.55 -1.96
C SER A 31 22.83 10.32 -1.05
N THR A 32 21.91 9.35 -1.17
CA THR A 32 21.90 8.15 -0.32
C THR A 32 21.88 6.85 -1.15
N ARG A 33 22.16 5.73 -0.49
CA ARG A 33 22.00 4.41 -1.10
C ARG A 33 20.55 4.15 -1.51
N ALA A 34 19.60 4.45 -0.62
CA ALA A 34 18.18 4.30 -0.91
C ALA A 34 17.77 5.13 -2.14
N GLU A 35 18.29 6.35 -2.30
CA GLU A 35 18.02 7.17 -3.47
C GLU A 35 18.57 6.57 -4.77
N ARG A 36 19.74 5.92 -4.73
CA ARG A 36 20.26 5.17 -5.90
C ARG A 36 19.36 3.98 -6.25
N ASP A 37 18.89 3.26 -5.23
CA ASP A 37 18.00 2.11 -5.43
C ASP A 37 16.65 2.57 -6.01
N ILE A 38 16.11 3.70 -5.55
CA ILE A 38 14.89 4.32 -6.09
C ILE A 38 15.09 4.73 -7.56
N CYS A 39 16.21 5.36 -7.91
CA CYS A 39 16.48 5.81 -9.28
C CYS A 39 16.72 4.69 -10.29
N THR A 40 16.98 3.47 -9.83
CA THR A 40 17.26 2.31 -10.69
C THR A 40 16.15 1.26 -10.64
N ASP A 41 15.07 1.55 -9.93
CA ASP A 41 13.94 0.64 -9.74
C ASP A 41 12.62 1.37 -10.01
N GLU A 42 11.95 0.97 -11.09
CA GLU A 42 10.70 1.59 -11.54
C GLU A 42 9.61 1.56 -10.45
N THR A 43 9.48 0.44 -9.73
CA THR A 43 8.46 0.31 -8.67
C THR A 43 8.75 1.24 -7.51
N LEU A 44 10.01 1.36 -7.07
CA LEU A 44 10.37 2.27 -5.99
C LEU A 44 10.23 3.73 -6.40
N SER A 45 10.51 4.05 -7.66
CA SER A 45 10.33 5.40 -8.20
C SER A 45 8.87 5.82 -8.27
N GLU A 46 7.98 4.92 -8.67
CA GLU A 46 6.54 5.16 -8.65
C GLU A 46 6.04 5.41 -7.23
N LEU A 47 6.48 4.57 -6.27
CA LEU A 47 6.15 4.76 -4.85
C LEU A 47 6.65 6.09 -4.29
N ASP A 48 7.86 6.52 -4.69
CA ASP A 48 8.41 7.81 -4.31
C ASP A 48 7.59 8.98 -4.87
N THR A 49 7.23 8.91 -6.14
CA THR A 49 6.36 9.90 -6.79
C THR A 49 4.98 9.96 -6.14
N HIS A 50 4.35 8.80 -5.89
CA HIS A 50 3.06 8.72 -5.20
C HIS A 50 3.11 9.34 -3.82
N LEU A 51 4.12 8.99 -3.01
CA LEU A 51 4.29 9.56 -1.68
C LEU A 51 4.48 11.08 -1.74
N ALA A 52 5.28 11.59 -2.68
CA ALA A 52 5.54 13.02 -2.79
C ALA A 52 4.28 13.80 -3.19
N THR A 53 3.52 13.30 -4.16
CA THR A 53 2.24 13.86 -4.57
C THR A 53 1.26 13.89 -3.41
N TYR A 54 1.10 12.76 -2.73
CA TYR A 54 0.19 12.62 -1.61
C TYR A 54 0.58 13.53 -0.43
N PHE A 55 1.87 13.55 -0.07
CA PHE A 55 2.39 14.39 0.99
C PHE A 55 2.15 15.89 0.71
N LYS A 56 2.40 16.34 -0.52
CA LYS A 56 2.14 17.73 -0.93
C LYS A 56 0.68 18.11 -0.69
N LYS A 57 -0.22 17.18 -1.01
CA LYS A 57 -1.65 17.36 -0.83
C LYS A 57 -2.05 17.42 0.65
N VAL A 58 -1.54 16.51 1.49
CA VAL A 58 -1.71 16.54 2.95
C VAL A 58 -1.30 17.87 3.53
N ILE A 59 -0.14 18.36 3.13
CA ILE A 59 0.35 19.66 3.58
C ILE A 59 -0.56 20.81 3.15
N SER A 60 -1.16 20.74 1.96
CA SER A 60 -1.99 21.83 1.41
C SER A 60 -3.36 21.98 2.08
N SER A 61 -3.92 20.90 2.62
CA SER A 61 -5.24 20.90 3.27
C SER A 61 -5.15 20.89 4.80
N SER A 62 -3.95 20.82 5.37
CA SER A 62 -3.72 20.82 6.81
C SER A 62 -3.72 22.24 7.39
N SER A 63 -4.01 22.34 8.69
CA SER A 63 -3.73 23.57 9.45
C SER A 63 -2.23 23.91 9.38
N GLN A 64 -1.85 25.18 9.62
CA GLN A 64 -0.45 25.59 9.58
C GLN A 64 0.41 24.79 10.58
N ASP A 65 -0.11 24.55 11.78
CA ASP A 65 0.58 23.81 12.84
C ASP A 65 0.74 22.32 12.49
N ASP A 66 -0.30 21.70 11.93
CA ASP A 66 -0.24 20.28 11.53
C ASP A 66 0.66 20.10 10.31
N ALA A 67 0.62 21.04 9.35
CA ALA A 67 1.52 21.05 8.21
C ALA A 67 2.99 21.21 8.65
N ALA A 68 3.28 21.95 9.74
CA ALA A 68 4.63 22.05 10.29
C ALA A 68 5.09 20.72 10.90
N LYS A 69 4.23 20.07 11.70
CA LYS A 69 4.50 18.75 12.29
C LYS A 69 4.70 17.67 11.23
N LEU A 70 3.86 17.64 10.20
CA LEU A 70 3.95 16.70 9.08
C LEU A 70 5.25 16.86 8.29
N ARG A 71 5.69 18.09 8.01
CA ARG A 71 7.00 18.35 7.38
C ARG A 71 8.16 17.86 8.24
N GLN A 72 8.09 18.05 9.56
CA GLN A 72 9.11 17.53 10.47
C GLN A 72 9.12 16.00 10.47
N SER A 73 7.96 15.37 10.61
CA SER A 73 7.79 13.91 10.55
C SER A 73 8.31 13.34 9.23
N GLN A 74 8.03 13.99 8.09
CA GLN A 74 8.50 13.53 6.79
C GLN A 74 10.03 13.56 6.69
N ARG A 75 10.68 14.63 7.16
CA ARG A 75 12.16 14.71 7.18
C ARG A 75 12.77 13.63 8.07
N GLN A 76 12.19 13.38 9.24
CA GLN A 76 12.65 12.32 10.14
C GLN A 76 12.46 10.94 9.52
N TRP A 77 11.32 10.69 8.86
CA TRP A 77 11.08 9.42 8.18
C TRP A 77 12.12 9.15 7.08
N LEU A 78 12.50 10.17 6.31
CA LEU A 78 13.55 10.05 5.30
C LEU A 78 14.89 9.60 5.93
N THR A 79 15.31 10.21 7.04
CA THR A 79 16.61 9.93 7.66
C THR A 79 16.65 8.67 8.51
N GLU A 80 15.59 8.43 9.29
CA GLU A 80 15.57 7.36 10.30
C GLU A 80 15.01 6.05 9.78
N ILE A 81 14.20 6.07 8.71
CA ILE A 81 13.52 4.87 8.20
C ILE A 81 14.02 4.58 6.78
N ARG A 82 13.63 5.39 5.79
CA ARG A 82 13.93 5.12 4.36
C ARG A 82 15.44 4.97 4.11
N ASN A 83 16.25 5.92 4.57
CA ASN A 83 17.69 5.91 4.33
C ASN A 83 18.45 4.83 5.12
N ARG A 84 17.81 4.17 6.09
CA ARG A 84 18.41 3.06 6.86
C ARG A 84 18.16 1.69 6.24
N CYS A 85 17.30 1.61 5.23
CA CYS A 85 16.99 0.35 4.56
C CYS A 85 18.22 -0.28 3.89
N GLN A 86 18.34 -1.59 4.06
CA GLN A 86 19.45 -2.40 3.57
C GLN A 86 19.20 -3.03 2.20
N ASP A 87 17.98 -2.94 1.68
CA ASP A 87 17.60 -3.45 0.36
C ASP A 87 16.34 -2.74 -0.17
N LYS A 88 15.98 -3.09 -1.41
CA LYS A 88 14.83 -2.54 -2.13
C LYS A 88 13.49 -2.91 -1.49
N GLU A 89 13.37 -4.13 -0.94
CA GLU A 89 12.12 -4.58 -0.31
C GLU A 89 11.83 -3.80 0.98
N CYS A 90 12.85 -3.53 1.79
CA CYS A 90 12.74 -2.63 2.94
C CYS A 90 12.27 -1.24 2.51
N ILE A 91 12.86 -0.68 1.44
CA ILE A 91 12.47 0.65 0.94
C ILE A 91 10.99 0.64 0.54
N LYS A 92 10.57 -0.37 -0.23
CA LYS A 92 9.18 -0.56 -0.63
C LYS A 92 8.22 -0.57 0.56
N LEU A 93 8.49 -1.42 1.56
CA LEU A 93 7.67 -1.52 2.77
C LEU A 93 7.63 -0.21 3.57
N ALA A 94 8.76 0.52 3.61
CA ALA A 94 8.80 1.84 4.23
C ALA A 94 7.90 2.86 3.52
N TYR A 95 7.87 2.86 2.18
CA TYR A 95 6.97 3.73 1.40
C TYR A 95 5.51 3.36 1.60
N GLU A 96 5.16 2.07 1.52
CA GLU A 96 3.80 1.59 1.74
C GLU A 96 3.29 2.00 3.14
N SER A 97 4.09 1.74 4.17
CA SER A 97 3.75 2.14 5.55
C SER A 97 3.57 3.65 5.70
N ARG A 98 4.39 4.45 5.02
CA ARG A 98 4.31 5.90 5.12
C ARG A 98 3.11 6.47 4.39
N LEU A 99 2.77 5.92 3.23
CA LEU A 99 1.54 6.25 2.51
C LEU A 99 0.31 5.98 3.38
N ASP A 100 0.26 4.83 4.05
CA ASP A 100 -0.84 4.49 4.97
C ASP A 100 -0.93 5.49 6.14
N GLN A 101 0.20 5.86 6.75
CA GLN A 101 0.22 6.90 7.80
C GLN A 101 -0.31 8.25 7.30
N LEU A 102 0.06 8.65 6.09
CA LEU A 102 -0.37 9.92 5.53
C LEU A 102 -1.88 9.87 5.18
N ARG A 103 -2.42 8.74 4.73
CA ARG A 103 -3.85 8.51 4.53
C ARG A 103 -4.66 8.75 5.79
N LEU A 104 -4.20 8.17 6.91
CA LEU A 104 -4.81 8.37 8.23
C LEU A 104 -4.68 9.81 8.74
N SER A 105 -3.72 10.60 8.22
CA SER A 105 -3.51 12.00 8.62
C SER A 105 -4.44 13.03 7.94
N GLY A 106 -5.40 12.58 7.13
CA GLY A 106 -6.60 13.38 6.84
C GLY A 106 -6.67 14.04 5.47
N VAL A 107 -6.21 13.37 4.40
CA VAL A 107 -6.47 13.82 3.02
C VAL A 107 -7.18 12.78 2.20
N LYS A 108 -8.29 13.18 1.58
CA LYS A 108 -9.04 12.32 0.66
C LYS A 108 -8.36 12.35 -0.69
N ASP A 109 -7.67 11.30 -1.12
CA ASP A 109 -7.04 11.14 -2.45
C ASP A 109 -7.90 11.72 -3.60
N ASP A 110 -7.32 12.57 -4.46
CA ASP A 110 -7.98 13.29 -5.57
C ASP A 110 -7.24 13.08 -6.89
N ASP A 111 -6.31 12.11 -6.92
CA ASP A 111 -5.74 11.54 -8.15
C ASP A 111 -6.50 10.26 -8.59
N TYR A 112 -7.71 10.07 -8.05
CA TYR A 112 -8.74 9.17 -8.58
C TYR A 112 -9.79 10.06 -9.25
N ASN A 113 -10.12 9.81 -10.52
CA ASN A 113 -11.17 10.57 -11.20
C ASN A 113 -12.55 10.25 -10.59
N TRP A 114 -12.88 10.95 -9.51
CA TRP A 114 -14.16 10.83 -8.80
C TRP A 114 -15.34 11.31 -9.66
N GLU A 115 -15.09 12.10 -10.72
CA GLU A 115 -16.16 12.64 -11.56
C GLU A 115 -16.77 11.63 -12.53
N ASP A 116 -16.05 10.56 -12.92
CA ASP A 116 -16.57 9.56 -13.88
C ASP A 116 -17.49 8.53 -13.21
N ASP A 117 -17.21 8.13 -11.96
CA ASP A 117 -18.09 7.22 -11.19
C ASP A 117 -19.36 7.93 -10.67
N CYS A 118 -19.30 9.26 -10.47
CA CYS A 118 -20.40 10.03 -9.89
C CYS A 118 -21.38 10.66 -10.93
N ARG A 119 -21.16 10.49 -12.24
CA ARG A 119 -22.01 11.08 -13.31
C ARG A 119 -23.17 10.20 -13.78
N SER A 120 -23.39 9.02 -13.17
CA SER A 120 -24.51 8.15 -13.55
C SER A 120 -25.87 8.78 -13.23
N PRO A 121 -26.89 8.70 -14.11
CA PRO A 121 -28.24 9.27 -13.90
C PRO A 121 -29.01 8.72 -12.69
N GLN A 122 -28.45 7.72 -11.99
CA GLN A 122 -29.09 6.96 -10.93
C GLN A 122 -28.64 7.38 -9.50
N MET A 123 -27.80 8.41 -9.35
CA MET A 123 -27.25 8.77 -8.04
C MET A 123 -28.10 9.74 -7.22
N PRO A 124 -28.15 9.58 -5.87
CA PRO A 124 -28.75 10.55 -4.97
C PRO A 124 -27.87 11.81 -4.81
N SER A 125 -28.51 12.90 -4.41
CA SER A 125 -27.93 14.25 -4.45
C SER A 125 -26.87 14.50 -3.36
N GLY A 126 -25.58 14.46 -3.71
CA GLY A 126 -24.49 15.04 -2.91
C GLY A 126 -23.16 14.31 -2.98
N GLY A 127 -22.04 15.03 -2.80
CA GLY A 127 -20.69 14.46 -2.87
C GLY A 127 -20.37 13.39 -1.81
N ALA A 128 -21.05 13.42 -0.66
CA ALA A 128 -20.88 12.42 0.38
C ALA A 128 -21.63 11.10 0.07
N ASP A 129 -22.78 11.16 -0.61
CA ASP A 129 -23.50 9.97 -1.09
C ASP A 129 -22.69 9.24 -2.16
N CYS A 130 -22.00 9.99 -3.04
CA CYS A 130 -21.08 9.37 -4.01
C CYS A 130 -19.84 8.75 -3.34
N ALA A 131 -19.23 9.43 -2.37
CA ALA A 131 -18.09 8.87 -1.62
C ALA A 131 -18.46 7.55 -0.94
N GLN A 132 -19.66 7.48 -0.34
CA GLN A 132 -20.18 6.24 0.24
C GLN A 132 -20.40 5.15 -0.83
N TYR A 133 -20.95 5.50 -1.99
CA TYR A 133 -21.15 4.55 -3.10
C TYR A 133 -19.83 3.98 -3.62
N VAL A 134 -18.85 4.84 -3.92
CA VAL A 134 -17.53 4.43 -4.40
C VAL A 134 -16.80 3.58 -3.35
N ALA A 135 -16.83 3.98 -2.08
CA ALA A 135 -16.26 3.18 -0.99
C ALA A 135 -16.96 1.81 -0.87
N SER A 136 -18.28 1.75 -1.10
CA SER A 136 -19.03 0.48 -1.08
C SER A 136 -18.62 -0.47 -2.21
N LYS A 137 -18.33 0.05 -3.41
CA LYS A 137 -17.85 -0.74 -4.55
C LYS A 137 -16.41 -1.22 -4.37
N LYS A 138 -15.53 -0.35 -3.89
CA LYS A 138 -14.15 -0.72 -3.55
C LYS A 138 -14.13 -1.80 -2.47
N ARG A 139 -14.97 -1.67 -1.44
CA ARG A 139 -15.13 -2.69 -0.40
C ARG A 139 -15.55 -4.03 -0.98
N GLU A 140 -16.56 -4.08 -1.85
CA GLU A 140 -17.00 -5.34 -2.47
C GLU A 140 -15.87 -6.06 -3.23
N ALA A 141 -15.07 -5.33 -4.01
CA ALA A 141 -13.95 -5.91 -4.75
C ALA A 141 -12.86 -6.47 -3.82
N VAL A 142 -12.44 -5.69 -2.82
CA VAL A 142 -11.38 -6.09 -1.88
C VAL A 142 -11.83 -7.23 -0.95
N GLU A 143 -13.09 -7.23 -0.49
CA GLU A 143 -13.64 -8.34 0.31
C GLU A 143 -13.67 -9.65 -0.48
N ASN A 144 -13.91 -9.59 -1.79
CA ASN A 144 -13.82 -10.76 -2.66
C ASN A 144 -12.38 -11.27 -2.82
N GLU A 145 -11.38 -10.40 -2.86
CA GLU A 145 -9.97 -10.79 -2.84
C GLU A 145 -9.56 -11.42 -1.52
N LEU A 146 -9.93 -10.79 -0.41
CA LEU A 146 -9.71 -11.30 0.93
C LEU A 146 -10.31 -12.70 1.11
N ARG A 147 -11.57 -12.87 0.70
CA ARG A 147 -12.27 -14.16 0.75
C ARG A 147 -11.53 -15.23 -0.06
N ARG A 148 -11.10 -14.91 -1.29
CA ARG A 148 -10.34 -15.85 -2.13
C ARG A 148 -9.00 -16.23 -1.50
N ALA A 149 -8.28 -15.28 -0.91
CA ALA A 149 -7.03 -15.56 -0.21
C ALA A 149 -7.26 -16.43 1.04
N TYR A 150 -8.31 -16.13 1.82
CA TYR A 150 -8.73 -16.91 2.98
C TYR A 150 -9.08 -18.36 2.60
N GLU A 151 -9.91 -18.56 1.57
CA GLU A 151 -10.30 -19.89 1.10
C GLU A 151 -9.09 -20.75 0.72
N LYS A 152 -8.10 -20.15 0.03
CA LYS A 152 -6.84 -20.83 -0.31
C LYS A 152 -6.06 -21.26 0.93
N VAL A 153 -5.87 -20.36 1.90
CA VAL A 153 -5.16 -20.70 3.16
C VAL A 153 -5.90 -21.81 3.92
N VAL A 154 -7.22 -21.69 4.08
CA VAL A 154 -8.04 -22.72 4.77
C VAL A 154 -7.96 -24.08 4.07
N SER A 155 -7.87 -24.08 2.74
CA SER A 155 -7.73 -25.32 1.96
C SER A 155 -6.33 -25.95 2.09
N ALA A 156 -5.30 -25.13 2.30
CA ALA A 156 -3.92 -25.58 2.43
C ALA A 156 -3.56 -26.03 3.86
N LEU A 157 -4.31 -25.59 4.87
CA LEU A 157 -4.07 -26.00 6.26
C LEU A 157 -4.59 -27.42 6.55
N PRO A 158 -3.82 -28.24 7.31
CA PRO A 158 -4.20 -29.61 7.60
C PRO A 158 -5.44 -29.68 8.50
N ASN A 159 -6.36 -30.61 8.20
CA ASN A 159 -7.43 -31.02 9.10
C ASN A 159 -6.81 -31.96 10.14
N THR A 160 -6.68 -31.52 11.39
CA THR A 160 -6.36 -32.17 12.69
C THR A 160 -5.96 -33.65 12.83
N GLN A 161 -6.23 -34.56 11.91
CA GLN A 161 -6.10 -36.00 12.12
C GLN A 161 -4.69 -36.58 11.81
N GLU A 162 -3.78 -35.83 11.20
CA GLU A 162 -2.46 -36.36 10.78
C GLU A 162 -1.31 -36.14 11.77
N LEU A 163 -1.50 -35.40 12.87
CA LEU A 163 -0.52 -35.32 13.96
C LEU A 163 -1.14 -35.89 15.24
N ALA A 164 -1.00 -37.21 15.40
CA ALA A 164 -1.53 -37.99 16.51
C ALA A 164 -0.82 -37.76 17.86
N ASP A 165 0.18 -36.89 17.94
CA ASP A 165 0.92 -36.62 19.17
C ASP A 165 0.88 -35.13 19.53
N GLU A 166 0.37 -34.88 20.73
CA GLU A 166 0.58 -33.69 21.57
C GLU A 166 -0.20 -32.40 21.28
N LYS A 167 -1.28 -32.20 22.05
CA LYS A 167 -1.82 -30.92 22.60
C LYS A 167 -1.99 -29.67 21.70
N GLN A 168 -1.70 -29.71 20.41
CA GLN A 168 -1.85 -28.57 19.50
C GLN A 168 -3.28 -28.47 19.01
N LEU A 169 -3.89 -27.30 19.24
CA LEU A 169 -5.17 -26.94 18.63
C LEU A 169 -5.02 -27.07 17.10
N PRO A 170 -5.93 -27.75 16.38
CA PRO A 170 -5.87 -27.84 14.94
C PRO A 170 -5.57 -26.50 14.28
N GLN A 171 -4.45 -26.40 13.56
CA GLN A 171 -3.98 -25.17 12.93
C GLN A 171 -5.08 -24.50 12.09
N LYS A 172 -5.86 -25.31 11.37
CA LYS A 172 -7.02 -24.84 10.60
C LYS A 172 -8.12 -24.25 11.47
N VAL A 173 -8.46 -24.88 12.60
CA VAL A 173 -9.49 -24.39 13.53
C VAL A 173 -9.02 -23.09 14.18
N ALA A 174 -7.78 -23.06 14.66
CA ALA A 174 -7.17 -21.87 15.25
C ALA A 174 -7.16 -20.69 14.26
N PHE A 175 -6.78 -20.95 13.02
CA PHE A 175 -6.76 -19.94 11.96
C PHE A 175 -8.16 -19.41 11.64
N VAL A 176 -9.15 -20.30 11.51
CA VAL A 176 -10.54 -19.91 11.24
C VAL A 176 -11.10 -19.05 12.36
N ASP A 177 -10.83 -19.40 13.63
CA ASP A 177 -11.32 -18.65 14.79
C ASP A 177 -10.62 -17.30 14.94
N PHE A 178 -9.30 -17.25 14.69
CA PHE A 178 -8.57 -16.00 14.58
C PHE A 178 -9.19 -15.10 13.50
N PHE A 179 -9.42 -15.62 12.30
CA PHE A 179 -9.90 -14.82 11.18
C PHE A 179 -11.31 -14.26 11.43
N LYS A 180 -12.20 -15.06 12.03
CA LYS A 180 -13.52 -14.60 12.47
C LYS A 180 -13.43 -13.48 13.52
N SER A 181 -12.51 -13.62 14.47
CA SER A 181 -12.32 -12.63 15.55
C SER A 181 -11.75 -11.33 14.99
N TRP A 182 -10.77 -11.43 14.10
CA TRP A 182 -10.22 -10.31 13.36
C TRP A 182 -11.28 -9.60 12.51
N ASP A 183 -12.13 -10.32 11.78
CA ASP A 183 -13.16 -9.70 10.94
C ASP A 183 -14.18 -8.91 11.77
N ARG A 184 -14.58 -9.45 12.94
CA ARG A 184 -15.43 -8.72 13.89
C ARG A 184 -14.73 -7.48 14.41
N PHE A 185 -13.51 -7.64 14.92
CA PHE A 185 -12.73 -6.52 15.46
C PHE A 185 -12.54 -5.41 14.43
N ARG A 186 -12.19 -5.76 13.18
CA ARG A 186 -12.00 -4.79 12.08
C ARG A 186 -13.27 -3.97 11.85
N LYS A 187 -14.45 -4.59 11.83
CA LYS A 187 -15.73 -3.90 11.62
C LYS A 187 -16.00 -2.89 12.74
N ASP A 188 -15.86 -3.33 13.99
CA ASP A 188 -16.06 -2.46 15.15
C ASP A 188 -15.04 -1.31 15.17
N TYR A 189 -13.77 -1.62 14.90
CA TYR A 189 -12.69 -0.64 14.80
C TYR A 189 -12.97 0.40 13.72
N CYS A 190 -13.34 -0.03 12.51
CA CYS A 190 -13.57 0.89 11.39
C CYS A 190 -14.82 1.75 11.59
N GLN A 191 -15.84 1.25 12.28
CA GLN A 191 -16.97 2.07 12.70
C GLN A 191 -16.51 3.20 13.64
N ILE A 192 -15.77 2.88 14.69
CA ILE A 192 -15.23 3.87 15.64
C ILE A 192 -14.30 4.86 14.91
N TYR A 193 -13.43 4.34 14.03
CA TYR A 193 -12.55 5.17 13.21
C TYR A 193 -13.35 6.18 12.39
N GLY A 194 -14.40 5.75 11.70
CA GLY A 194 -15.27 6.65 10.94
C GLY A 194 -15.99 7.67 11.82
N GLU A 195 -16.41 7.29 13.03
CA GLU A 195 -17.02 8.21 14.00
C GLU A 195 -16.06 9.32 14.45
N LEU A 196 -14.77 8.99 14.62
CA LEU A 196 -13.73 9.90 15.08
C LEU A 196 -13.16 10.78 13.95
N THR A 197 -13.04 10.23 12.74
CA THR A 197 -12.33 10.88 11.62
C THR A 197 -13.26 11.53 10.59
N GLY A 198 -14.55 11.16 10.58
CA GLY A 198 -15.51 11.68 9.61
C GLY A 198 -15.89 13.15 9.78
N GLY A 199 -15.63 13.78 10.91
CA GLY A 199 -16.11 15.15 11.16
C GLY A 199 -17.65 15.22 11.04
N ALA A 200 -18.14 15.94 10.03
CA ALA A 200 -19.59 16.05 9.76
C ALA A 200 -20.23 14.65 9.56
N GLN A 201 -21.47 14.50 10.03
CA GLN A 201 -22.18 13.21 10.11
C GLN A 201 -22.16 12.41 8.80
N VAL A 202 -22.20 13.09 7.65
CA VAL A 202 -22.28 12.48 6.32
C VAL A 202 -20.99 11.77 5.88
N TRP A 203 -19.83 12.10 6.47
CA TRP A 203 -18.54 11.51 6.09
C TRP A 203 -18.12 10.34 6.99
N LYS A 204 -18.84 10.08 8.08
CA LYS A 204 -18.52 8.98 9.00
C LYS A 204 -18.58 7.61 8.32
N SER A 205 -19.63 7.38 7.52
CA SER A 205 -19.83 6.14 6.76
C SER A 205 -18.76 5.94 5.69
N ALA A 206 -18.37 7.01 4.99
CA ALA A 206 -17.33 6.95 3.97
C ALA A 206 -15.95 6.60 4.56
N ASN A 207 -15.55 7.23 5.67
CA ASN A 207 -14.28 6.92 6.33
C ASN A 207 -14.27 5.53 6.97
N ALA A 208 -15.40 5.07 7.52
CA ALA A 208 -15.51 3.69 8.01
C ALA A 208 -15.33 2.68 6.87
N ALA A 209 -15.98 2.91 5.72
CA ALA A 209 -15.85 2.04 4.55
C ALA A 209 -14.44 2.04 3.96
N GLU A 210 -13.74 3.19 3.97
CA GLU A 210 -12.34 3.28 3.55
C GLU A 210 -11.41 2.50 4.50
N CYS A 211 -11.60 2.62 5.82
CA CYS A 211 -10.88 1.79 6.79
C CYS A 211 -11.10 0.28 6.56
N GLU A 212 -12.33 -0.13 6.24
CA GLU A 212 -12.66 -1.53 5.93
C GLU A 212 -11.89 -2.03 4.71
N VAL A 213 -11.79 -1.20 3.66
CA VAL A 213 -11.02 -1.46 2.43
C VAL A 213 -9.55 -1.65 2.75
N ASP A 214 -8.91 -0.70 3.44
CA ASP A 214 -7.47 -0.75 3.73
C ASP A 214 -7.11 -1.94 4.61
N SER A 215 -7.91 -2.19 5.64
CA SER A 215 -7.72 -3.32 6.56
C SER A 215 -7.86 -4.67 5.83
N ALA A 216 -8.84 -4.79 4.93
CA ALA A 216 -9.02 -6.01 4.14
C ALA A 216 -7.88 -6.21 3.12
N ALA A 217 -7.37 -5.14 2.50
CA ALA A 217 -6.23 -5.21 1.60
C ALA A 217 -4.95 -5.63 2.34
N ALA A 218 -4.69 -5.06 3.53
CA ALA A 218 -3.56 -5.43 4.37
C ALA A 218 -3.61 -6.91 4.78
N GLN A 219 -4.77 -7.38 5.23
CA GLN A 219 -4.95 -8.79 5.60
C GLN A 219 -4.79 -9.71 4.38
N THR A 220 -5.28 -9.32 3.20
CA THR A 220 -5.10 -10.08 1.95
C THR A 220 -3.62 -10.27 1.62
N ARG A 221 -2.77 -9.25 1.82
CA ARG A 221 -1.32 -9.36 1.66
C ARG A 221 -0.72 -10.38 2.64
N LEU A 222 -1.11 -10.32 3.92
CA LEU A 222 -0.67 -11.28 4.93
C LEU A 222 -1.07 -12.72 4.59
N LEU A 223 -2.31 -12.94 4.15
CA LEU A 223 -2.79 -14.26 3.74
C LEU A 223 -2.06 -14.80 2.51
N THR A 224 -1.77 -13.93 1.54
CA THR A 224 -1.01 -14.30 0.34
C THR A 224 0.42 -14.69 0.69
N THR A 225 1.06 -13.97 1.62
CA THR A 225 2.39 -14.32 2.13
C THR A 225 2.37 -15.64 2.89
N LEU A 226 1.37 -15.86 3.75
CA LEU A 226 1.18 -17.12 4.47
C LEU A 226 0.99 -18.29 3.50
N LEU A 227 0.16 -18.13 2.46
CA LEU A 227 -0.06 -19.17 1.45
C LEU A 227 1.23 -19.55 0.74
N LYS A 228 2.02 -18.56 0.29
CA LYS A 228 3.35 -18.80 -0.30
C LYS A 228 4.25 -19.60 0.64
N CYS A 229 4.22 -19.28 1.93
CA CYS A 229 4.99 -20.01 2.92
C CYS A 229 4.52 -21.48 3.04
N ILE A 230 3.22 -21.71 3.16
CA ILE A 230 2.64 -23.07 3.22
C ILE A 230 3.06 -23.89 1.99
N ASP A 231 2.99 -23.30 0.79
CA ASP A 231 3.37 -23.95 -0.46
C ASP A 231 4.86 -24.29 -0.53
N SER A 232 5.72 -23.44 0.06
CA SER A 232 7.18 -23.63 0.08
C SER A 232 7.67 -24.70 1.06
N LYS A 233 6.82 -25.15 2.00
CA LYS A 233 7.18 -26.04 3.12
C LYS A 233 8.33 -25.50 4.00
N GLU A 234 8.64 -24.22 3.93
CA GLU A 234 9.62 -23.56 4.81
C GLU A 234 9.00 -23.19 6.16
N ILE A 235 9.85 -22.91 7.16
CA ILE A 235 9.38 -22.37 8.44
C ILE A 235 8.86 -20.95 8.19
N CYS A 236 7.56 -20.75 8.42
CA CYS A 236 6.93 -19.43 8.32
C CYS A 236 7.40 -18.52 9.45
N MET A 237 8.50 -17.79 9.23
CA MET A 237 8.79 -16.60 10.02
C MET A 237 7.84 -15.50 9.55
N PHE A 238 6.78 -15.26 10.32
CA PHE A 238 6.12 -13.96 10.27
C PHE A 238 7.17 -12.91 10.62
N PRO A 239 7.26 -11.78 9.90
CA PRO A 239 8.06 -10.66 10.36
C PRO A 239 7.56 -10.31 11.76
N SER A 240 8.35 -10.59 12.79
CA SER A 240 8.14 -10.07 14.14
C SER A 240 8.45 -8.57 14.09
N GLN A 241 7.56 -7.80 13.49
CA GLN A 241 7.72 -6.35 13.31
C GLN A 241 6.56 -5.54 13.90
N PHE A 242 5.85 -6.14 14.87
CA PHE A 242 5.18 -5.36 15.88
C PHE A 242 5.69 -5.78 17.24
N GLY A 243 6.90 -5.30 17.55
CA GLY A 243 7.31 -5.11 18.94
C GLY A 243 6.43 -4.02 19.56
N TYR A 244 5.18 -4.37 19.88
CA TYR A 244 4.45 -3.67 20.94
C TYR A 244 4.95 -4.26 22.25
N GLY A 245 6.04 -3.67 22.74
CA GLY A 245 6.32 -3.68 24.17
C GLY A 245 5.37 -2.71 24.85
N PHE A 246 4.55 -3.27 25.74
CA PHE A 246 3.58 -2.65 26.66
C PHE A 246 2.23 -2.26 26.06
#